data_AF-A0A1U9JSF1-F1
#
_entry.id   AF-A0A1U9JSF1-F1
#
_cell.length_a   1.000
_cell.length_b   1.000
_cell.length_c   1.000
_cell.angle_alpha   90.00
_cell.angle_beta   90.00
_cell.angle_gamma   90.00
#
_symmetry.space_group_name_H-M   'P 1'
#
loop_
_entity.id
_entity.type
_entity.pdbx_description
1 polymer ?
#
loop_
_entity_poly.entity_id
_entity_poly.type
_entity_poly.pdbx_seq_one_letter_code
_entity_poly.pdbx_strand_id
1 'polypeptide(L)'
;MVNEKTMFPYPIRGLGVLAIFLIVSPPVYVLVDAFRGHQWIGGTQVVIEFFEVFGKAVREKFLAAYSYYMPPAFIVGAWCAFKPARGAGLTLGGVLGRAIVAGFFFDLLFDIVIFHFQGKRLPEEFMATAMLRWIISGWVCWAVAKKFRLDKAAAEKTAGGKGT
;
A
#
# COMPACT_ATOMS: atom_id res chain seq x y z
N MET A 1 -20.54 -1.33 -25.32
CA MET A 1 -21.35 -0.40 -24.48
C MET A 1 -20.67 -0.27 -23.14
N VAL A 2 -20.20 0.93 -22.80
CA VAL A 2 -19.53 1.23 -21.53
C VAL A 2 -20.59 1.30 -20.46
N ASN A 3 -20.55 0.42 -19.46
CA ASN A 3 -21.46 0.47 -18.33
C ASN A 3 -21.00 1.61 -17.39
N GLU A 4 -21.60 2.79 -17.54
CA GLU A 4 -21.33 4.00 -16.72
C GLU A 4 -21.60 3.80 -15.23
N LYS A 5 -22.29 2.71 -14.84
CA LYS A 5 -22.65 2.41 -13.45
C LYS A 5 -21.49 2.02 -12.53
N THR A 6 -20.29 1.78 -13.05
CA THR A 6 -19.11 1.39 -12.24
C THR A 6 -17.95 2.36 -12.45
N MET A 7 -18.19 3.65 -12.28
CA MET A 7 -17.10 4.64 -12.22
C MET A 7 -17.32 5.55 -11.01
N PHE A 8 -16.33 5.66 -10.15
CA PHE A 8 -16.42 6.43 -8.91
C PHE A 8 -16.05 7.90 -9.18
N PRO A 9 -16.87 8.87 -8.72
CA PRO A 9 -16.52 10.27 -8.83
C PRO A 9 -15.35 10.62 -7.91
N TYR A 10 -14.66 11.70 -8.22
CA TYR A 10 -13.74 12.35 -7.29
C TYR A 10 -14.53 12.93 -6.10
N PRO A 11 -14.07 12.84 -4.84
CA PRO A 11 -12.83 12.23 -4.32
C PRO A 11 -12.96 10.74 -3.93
N ILE A 12 -14.15 10.14 -4.08
CA ILE A 12 -14.47 8.76 -3.65
C ILE A 12 -13.50 7.75 -4.26
N ARG A 13 -13.07 7.97 -5.51
CA ARG A 13 -12.05 7.17 -6.18
C ARG A 13 -10.75 7.06 -5.38
N GLY A 14 -10.20 8.17 -4.90
CA GLY A 14 -8.94 8.18 -4.16
C GLY A 14 -9.07 7.60 -2.74
N LEU A 15 -10.23 7.79 -2.10
CA LEU A 15 -10.57 7.10 -0.85
C LEU A 15 -10.68 5.58 -1.06
N GLY A 16 -11.23 5.14 -2.20
CA GLY A 16 -11.27 3.73 -2.58
C GLY A 16 -9.88 3.13 -2.75
N VAL A 17 -8.94 3.86 -3.36
CA VAL A 17 -7.54 3.42 -3.48
C VAL A 17 -6.88 3.33 -2.09
N LEU A 18 -7.13 4.30 -1.21
CA LEU A 18 -6.61 4.29 0.16
C LEU A 18 -7.18 3.13 0.99
N ALA A 19 -8.47 2.82 0.83
CA ALA A 19 -9.11 1.68 1.47
C ALA A 19 -8.52 0.35 0.99
N ILE A 20 -8.32 0.18 -0.33
CA ILE A 20 -7.64 -0.99 -0.88
C ILE A 20 -6.23 -1.10 -0.31
N PHE A 21 -5.51 0.02 -0.24
CA PHE A 21 -4.17 0.04 0.31
C PHE A 21 -4.14 -0.42 1.78
N LEU A 22 -5.06 0.06 2.61
CA LEU A 22 -5.19 -0.35 4.00
C LEU A 22 -5.55 -1.83 4.16
N ILE A 23 -6.40 -2.37 3.28
CA ILE A 23 -6.85 -3.77 3.36
C ILE A 23 -5.74 -4.72 2.89
N VAL A 24 -5.05 -4.37 1.80
CA VAL A 24 -4.19 -5.29 1.04
C VAL A 24 -2.71 -5.16 1.41
N SER A 25 -2.23 -3.96 1.75
CA SER A 25 -0.80 -3.76 2.02
C SER A 25 -0.30 -4.45 3.29
N PRO A 26 -1.02 -4.43 4.44
CA PRO A 26 -0.54 -5.12 5.65
C PRO A 26 -0.36 -6.64 5.45
N PRO A 27 -1.30 -7.38 4.82
CA PRO A 27 -1.07 -8.78 4.42
C PRO A 27 0.20 -8.97 3.59
N VAL A 28 0.38 -8.13 2.57
CA VAL A 28 1.53 -8.23 1.65
C VAL A 28 2.84 -7.96 2.38
N TYR A 29 2.86 -6.97 3.27
CA TYR A 29 4.01 -6.66 4.11
C TYR A 29 4.41 -7.85 4.98
N VAL A 30 3.46 -8.43 5.70
CA VAL A 30 3.72 -9.56 6.59
C VAL A 30 4.20 -10.77 5.80
N LEU A 31 3.64 -11.02 4.61
CA LEU A 31 4.10 -12.10 3.75
C LEU A 31 5.54 -11.87 3.29
N VAL A 32 5.85 -10.68 2.76
CA VAL A 32 7.22 -10.36 2.30
C VAL A 32 8.22 -10.44 3.46
N ASP A 33 7.85 -9.97 4.65
CA ASP A 33 8.71 -10.05 5.83
C ASP A 33 8.93 -11.50 6.29
N ALA A 34 7.85 -12.28 6.40
CA ALA A 34 7.91 -13.67 6.83
C ALA A 34 8.71 -14.54 5.85
N PHE A 35 8.52 -14.36 4.54
CA PHE A 35 9.25 -15.12 3.53
C PHE A 35 10.70 -14.70 3.34
N ARG A 36 11.03 -13.43 3.62
CA ARG A 36 12.42 -12.96 3.63
C ARG A 36 13.18 -13.52 4.83
N GLY A 37 12.53 -13.61 6.00
CA GLY A 37 13.14 -14.15 7.21
C GLY A 37 13.27 -15.68 7.21
N HIS A 38 12.62 -16.37 6.28
CA HIS A 38 12.65 -17.84 6.20
C HIS A 38 13.85 -18.32 5.36
N GLN A 39 14.66 -19.20 5.93
CA GLN A 39 15.71 -19.90 5.16
C GLN A 39 15.07 -21.04 4.38
N TRP A 40 14.88 -20.80 3.08
CA TRP A 40 14.30 -21.78 2.16
C TRP A 40 15.27 -22.93 1.93
N ILE A 41 14.81 -24.15 2.20
CA ILE A 41 15.58 -25.37 1.96
C ILE A 41 15.44 -25.78 0.49
N GLY A 42 14.28 -25.47 -0.13
CA GLY A 42 14.04 -25.64 -1.56
C GLY A 42 13.71 -27.08 -1.98
N GLY A 43 13.36 -27.27 -3.26
CA GLY A 43 13.02 -28.59 -3.83
C GLY A 43 11.53 -28.91 -3.80
N THR A 44 11.17 -30.18 -3.63
CA THR A 44 9.77 -30.66 -3.73
C THR A 44 8.88 -30.20 -2.56
N GLN A 45 9.45 -29.66 -1.49
CA GLN A 45 8.75 -29.27 -0.25
C GLN A 45 8.40 -27.78 -0.15
N VAL A 46 8.74 -26.97 -1.16
CA VAL A 46 8.50 -25.51 -1.15
C VAL A 46 7.04 -25.15 -0.85
N VAL A 47 6.08 -25.94 -1.33
CA VAL A 47 4.66 -25.71 -1.07
C VAL A 47 4.32 -25.93 0.41
N ILE A 48 4.93 -26.93 1.05
CA ILE A 48 4.70 -27.24 2.47
C ILE A 48 5.35 -26.17 3.34
N GLU A 49 6.60 -25.79 3.04
CA GLU A 49 7.32 -24.69 3.69
C GLU A 49 6.52 -23.38 3.59
N PHE A 50 5.92 -23.11 2.42
CA PHE A 50 5.08 -21.95 2.21
C PHE A 50 3.88 -21.90 3.17
N PHE A 51 3.13 -23.00 3.30
CA PHE A 51 1.98 -23.05 4.19
C PHE A 51 2.37 -23.01 5.66
N GLU A 52 3.53 -23.55 6.04
CA GLU A 52 4.03 -23.48 7.40
C GLU A 52 4.39 -22.04 7.80
N VAL A 53 5.11 -21.32 6.94
CA VAL A 53 5.43 -19.90 7.14
C VAL A 53 4.15 -19.07 7.23
N PHE A 54 3.17 -19.34 6.37
CA PHE A 54 1.87 -18.67 6.41
C PHE A 54 1.11 -18.93 7.72
N GLY A 55 1.03 -20.19 8.15
CA GLY A 55 0.26 -20.59 9.33
C GLY A 55 0.82 -20.06 10.65
N LYS A 56 2.16 -20.04 10.79
CA LYS A 56 2.84 -19.66 12.04
C LYS A 56 3.24 -18.18 12.07
N ALA A 57 3.95 -17.70 11.05
CA ALA A 57 4.56 -16.37 11.10
C ALA A 57 3.62 -15.25 10.65
N VAL A 58 2.76 -15.51 9.65
CA VAL A 58 1.88 -14.47 9.09
C VAL A 58 0.69 -14.21 9.98
N ARG A 59 0.03 -15.26 10.50
CA ARG A 59 -1.20 -15.15 11.30
C ARG A 59 -1.02 -14.30 12.57
N GLU A 60 0.08 -14.48 13.28
CA GLU A 60 0.34 -13.75 14.53
C GLU A 60 0.65 -12.27 14.30
N LYS A 61 1.36 -11.96 13.21
CA LYS A 61 1.79 -10.60 12.87
C LYS A 61 0.74 -9.81 12.08
N PHE A 62 -0.30 -10.49 11.58
CA PHE A 62 -1.30 -9.91 10.69
C PHE A 62 -2.01 -8.69 11.28
N LEU A 63 -2.55 -8.82 12.50
CA LEU A 63 -3.28 -7.74 13.17
C LEU A 63 -2.35 -6.57 13.57
N ALA A 64 -1.13 -6.88 14.02
CA ALA A 64 -0.13 -5.89 14.36
C ALA A 64 0.26 -5.04 13.13
N ALA A 65 0.34 -5.65 11.95
CA ALA A 65 0.66 -4.94 10.71
C ALA A 65 -0.39 -3.89 10.33
N TYR A 66 -1.67 -4.08 10.62
CA TYR A 66 -2.68 -3.04 10.39
C TYR A 66 -2.43 -1.79 11.23
N SER A 67 -2.01 -1.97 12.49
CA SER A 67 -1.67 -0.86 13.38
C SER A 67 -0.45 -0.09 12.87
N TYR A 68 0.49 -0.81 12.27
CA TYR A 68 1.69 -0.24 11.66
C TYR A 68 1.40 0.58 10.40
N TYR A 69 0.42 0.15 9.59
CA TYR A 69 0.03 0.81 8.33
C TYR A 69 -0.98 1.96 8.50
N MET A 70 -1.62 2.08 9.66
CA MET A 70 -2.60 3.15 9.95
C MET A 70 -1.98 4.56 9.89
N PRO A 71 -0.84 4.86 10.56
CA PRO A 71 -0.21 6.18 10.49
C PRO A 71 0.16 6.66 9.09
N PRO A 72 0.85 5.87 8.23
CA PRO A 72 1.18 6.32 6.88
C PRO A 72 -0.09 6.50 6.03
N ALA A 73 -1.09 5.62 6.16
CA ALA A 73 -2.36 5.78 5.43
C ALA A 73 -3.12 7.05 5.87
N PHE A 74 -3.12 7.37 7.17
CA PHE A 74 -3.75 8.59 7.69
C PHE A 74 -3.05 9.85 7.13
N ILE A 75 -1.72 9.86 7.10
CA ILE A 75 -0.94 10.98 6.56
C ILE A 75 -1.13 11.14 5.07
N VAL A 76 -1.21 10.04 4.31
CA VAL A 76 -1.55 10.08 2.89
C VAL A 76 -2.95 10.65 2.70
N GLY A 77 -3.92 10.22 3.50
CA GLY A 77 -5.27 10.78 3.51
C GLY A 77 -5.29 12.29 3.77
N ALA A 78 -4.58 12.74 4.81
CA ALA A 78 -4.43 14.15 5.15
C ALA A 78 -3.74 14.92 4.01
N TRP A 79 -2.62 14.41 3.49
CA TRP A 79 -1.86 15.03 2.41
C TRP A 79 -2.67 15.15 1.11
N CYS A 80 -3.56 14.19 0.84
CA CYS A 80 -4.50 14.24 -0.27
C CYS A 80 -5.66 15.21 -0.04
N ALA A 81 -5.95 15.60 1.22
CA ALA A 81 -6.99 16.54 1.58
C ALA A 81 -6.55 18.02 1.53
N PHE A 82 -5.25 18.32 1.54
CA PHE A 82 -4.70 19.69 1.45
C PHE A 82 -4.52 20.20 0.00
N LYS A 83 -4.74 21.50 -0.25
CA LYS A 83 -4.33 22.15 -1.52
C LYS A 83 -2.80 22.38 -1.47
N PRO A 84 -2.02 22.17 -2.55
CA PRO A 84 -2.38 21.99 -3.96
C PRO A 84 -2.53 20.51 -4.40
N ALA A 85 -2.48 19.54 -3.48
CA ALA A 85 -2.58 18.12 -3.80
C ALA A 85 -3.99 17.65 -4.22
N ARG A 86 -5.02 18.49 -3.96
CA ARG A 86 -6.40 18.28 -4.41
C ARG A 86 -6.46 18.20 -5.94
N GLY A 87 -6.57 16.97 -6.44
CA GLY A 87 -6.77 16.62 -7.84
C GLY A 87 -5.82 15.49 -8.22
N ALA A 88 -4.54 15.85 -8.41
CA ALA A 88 -3.48 14.91 -8.76
C ALA A 88 -3.22 13.86 -7.65
N GLY A 89 -3.35 14.24 -6.37
CA GLY A 89 -3.11 13.36 -5.23
C GLY A 89 -4.12 12.23 -5.06
N LEU A 90 -5.33 12.36 -5.60
CA LEU A 90 -6.40 11.34 -5.52
C LEU A 90 -6.58 10.58 -6.85
N THR A 91 -5.54 10.58 -7.69
CA THR A 91 -5.38 9.64 -8.81
C THR A 91 -4.79 8.33 -8.29
N LEU A 92 -4.98 7.21 -9.01
CA LEU A 92 -4.40 5.93 -8.62
C LEU A 92 -2.88 6.02 -8.40
N GLY A 93 -2.16 6.61 -9.36
CA GLY A 93 -0.71 6.81 -9.24
C GLY A 93 -0.33 7.79 -8.13
N GLY A 94 -1.09 8.87 -7.95
CA GLY A 94 -0.84 9.88 -6.92
C GLY A 94 -1.01 9.33 -5.51
N VAL A 95 -2.09 8.59 -5.23
CA VAL A 95 -2.33 7.98 -3.92
C VAL A 95 -1.27 6.93 -3.63
N LEU A 96 -0.99 6.03 -4.57
CA LEU A 96 0.00 4.98 -4.38
C LEU A 96 1.42 5.53 -4.21
N GLY A 97 1.83 6.50 -5.02
CA GLY A 97 3.14 7.13 -4.90
C GLY A 97 3.33 7.80 -3.53
N ARG A 98 2.32 8.54 -3.06
CA ARG A 98 2.34 9.14 -1.71
C ARG A 98 2.36 8.09 -0.62
N ALA A 99 1.62 7.00 -0.80
CA ALA A 99 1.55 5.92 0.18
C ALA A 99 2.87 5.14 0.28
N ILE A 100 3.58 4.93 -0.82
CA ILE A 100 4.94 4.36 -0.84
C ILE A 100 5.90 5.31 -0.13
N VAL A 101 5.88 6.61 -0.45
CA VAL A 101 6.80 7.59 0.17
C VAL A 101 6.54 7.74 1.66
N ALA A 102 5.28 7.93 2.06
CA ALA A 102 4.90 8.04 3.47
C ALA A 102 5.23 6.75 4.22
N GLY A 103 4.89 5.59 3.65
CA GLY A 103 5.21 4.29 4.23
C GLY A 103 6.71 4.10 4.45
N PHE A 104 7.52 4.35 3.42
CA PHE A 104 8.98 4.24 3.51
C PHE A 104 9.57 5.18 4.56
N PHE A 105 9.07 6.41 4.65
CA PHE A 105 9.50 7.37 5.65
C PHE A 105 9.17 6.90 7.09
N PHE A 106 7.99 6.30 7.29
CA PHE A 106 7.61 5.74 8.59
C PHE A 106 8.45 4.52 8.96
N ASP A 107 8.74 3.63 8.01
CA ASP A 107 9.67 2.52 8.22
C ASP A 107 11.04 3.03 8.68
N LEU A 108 11.57 4.02 7.97
CA LEU A 108 12.86 4.62 8.31
C LEU A 108 12.84 5.22 9.72
N LEU A 109 11.82 6.00 10.06
CA LEU A 109 11.72 6.60 11.39
C LEU A 109 11.58 5.54 12.49
N PHE A 110 10.71 4.54 12.29
CA PHE A 110 10.46 3.51 13.28
C PHE A 110 11.71 2.67 13.55
N ASP A 111 12.42 2.26 12.50
CA ASP A 111 13.65 1.50 12.64
C ASP A 111 14.80 2.35 13.20
N ILE A 112 14.96 3.62 12.81
CA ILE A 112 15.94 4.52 13.45
C ILE A 112 15.71 4.56 14.97
N VAL A 113 14.45 4.74 15.39
CA VAL A 113 14.09 4.80 16.80
C VAL A 113 14.40 3.49 17.52
N ILE A 114 13.96 2.35 16.97
CA ILE A 114 14.20 1.03 17.57
C ILE A 114 15.69 0.72 17.67
N PHE A 115 16.44 0.89 16.59
CA PHE A 115 17.88 0.60 16.57
C PHE A 115 18.66 1.53 17.49
N HIS A 116 18.27 2.81 17.56
CA HIS A 116 18.83 3.76 18.52
C HIS A 116 18.62 3.30 19.97
N PHE A 117 17.39 2.92 20.35
CA PHE A 117 17.09 2.44 21.69
C PHE A 117 17.76 1.10 22.02
N GLN A 118 18.03 0.26 21.02
CA GLN A 118 18.76 -1.00 21.20
C GLN A 118 20.28 -0.84 21.19
N GLY A 119 20.79 0.37 20.95
CA GLY A 119 22.24 0.63 20.82
C GLY A 119 22.87 -0.08 19.62
N LYS A 120 22.08 -0.42 18.60
CA LYS A 120 22.52 -1.14 17.39
C LYS A 120 22.59 -0.20 16.19
N ARG A 121 23.45 -0.53 15.22
CA ARG A 121 23.47 0.16 13.93
C ARG A 121 22.36 -0.36 13.02
N LEU A 122 21.85 0.52 12.17
CA LEU A 122 20.95 0.12 11.09
C LEU A 122 21.67 -0.86 10.15
N PRO A 123 21.05 -1.99 9.79
CA PRO A 123 21.62 -2.93 8.85
C PRO A 123 21.75 -2.30 7.47
N GLU A 124 22.84 -2.57 6.76
CA GLU A 124 23.15 -1.98 5.44
C GLU A 124 22.08 -2.28 4.40
N GLU A 125 21.42 -3.44 4.50
CA GLU A 125 20.35 -3.85 3.60
C GLU A 125 18.99 -3.20 3.89
N PHE A 126 18.87 -2.41 4.96
CA PHE A 126 17.60 -1.85 5.41
C PHE A 126 16.87 -1.10 4.29
N MET A 127 17.55 -0.17 3.60
CA MET A 127 16.92 0.66 2.56
C MET A 127 16.36 -0.20 1.42
N ALA A 128 17.13 -1.17 0.94
CA ALA A 128 16.70 -2.07 -0.13
C ALA A 128 15.48 -2.90 0.32
N THR A 129 15.48 -3.35 1.56
CA THR A 129 14.39 -4.14 2.16
C THR A 129 13.11 -3.34 2.29
N ALA A 130 13.19 -2.15 2.88
CA ALA A 130 12.05 -1.26 3.08
C ALA A 130 11.47 -0.84 1.72
N MET A 131 12.31 -0.41 0.77
CA MET A 131 11.84 -0.07 -0.58
C MET A 131 11.14 -1.25 -1.27
N LEU A 132 11.72 -2.46 -1.19
CA LEU A 132 11.14 -3.65 -1.81
C LEU A 132 9.73 -3.95 -1.25
N ARG A 133 9.55 -3.87 0.08
CA ARG A 133 8.25 -4.10 0.73
C ARG A 133 7.19 -3.13 0.22
N TRP A 134 7.51 -1.84 0.10
CA TRP A 134 6.57 -0.82 -0.38
C TRP A 134 6.31 -0.90 -1.89
N ILE A 135 7.31 -1.27 -2.69
CA ILE A 135 7.12 -1.50 -4.14
C ILE A 135 6.17 -2.67 -4.38
N ILE A 136 6.38 -3.81 -3.71
CA ILE A 136 5.50 -4.98 -3.84
C ILE A 136 4.09 -4.64 -3.35
N SER A 137 3.96 -4.01 -2.18
CA SER A 137 2.66 -3.58 -1.64
C SER A 137 1.93 -2.63 -2.59
N GLY A 138 2.65 -1.65 -3.15
CA GLY A 138 2.12 -0.70 -4.13
C GLY A 138 1.66 -1.37 -5.41
N TRP A 139 2.42 -2.35 -5.91
CA TRP A 139 2.06 -3.13 -7.10
C TRP A 139 0.80 -3.97 -6.89
N VAL A 140 0.70 -4.70 -5.77
CA VAL A 140 -0.51 -5.50 -5.45
C VAL A 140 -1.71 -4.57 -5.30
N CYS A 141 -1.56 -3.45 -4.61
CA CYS A 141 -2.63 -2.46 -4.46
C CYS A 141 -3.07 -1.87 -5.81
N TRP A 142 -2.13 -1.59 -6.71
CA TRP A 142 -2.43 -1.14 -8.06
C TRP A 142 -3.21 -2.19 -8.86
N ALA A 143 -2.81 -3.46 -8.80
CA ALA A 143 -3.49 -4.55 -9.50
C ALA A 143 -4.93 -4.73 -9.02
N VAL A 144 -5.14 -4.69 -7.70
CA VAL A 144 -6.48 -4.77 -7.08
C VAL A 144 -7.30 -3.54 -7.44
N ALA A 145 -6.76 -2.32 -7.33
CA ALA A 145 -7.46 -1.09 -7.67
C ALA A 145 -7.89 -1.02 -9.15
N LYS A 146 -7.06 -1.54 -10.07
CA LYS A 146 -7.44 -1.69 -11.49
C LYS A 146 -8.59 -2.67 -11.69
N LYS A 147 -8.63 -3.78 -10.94
CA LYS A 147 -9.77 -4.73 -10.99
C LYS A 147 -11.09 -4.05 -10.63
N PHE A 148 -11.05 -3.10 -9.69
CA PHE A 148 -12.20 -2.26 -9.32
C PHE A 148 -12.41 -1.03 -10.22
N ARG A 149 -11.66 -0.88 -11.30
CA ARG A 149 -11.71 0.25 -12.25
C ARG A 149 -11.49 1.62 -11.61
N LEU A 150 -10.76 1.68 -10.49
CA LEU A 150 -10.40 2.93 -9.82
C LEU A 150 -9.34 3.73 -10.57
N ASP A 151 -8.78 3.18 -11.65
CA ASP A 151 -7.89 3.85 -12.59
C ASP A 151 -8.64 4.77 -13.56
N LYS A 152 -9.94 4.54 -13.77
CA LYS A 152 -10.77 5.33 -14.69
C LYS A 152 -11.59 6.37 -13.93
N ALA A 153 -11.53 7.63 -14.36
CA ALA A 153 -12.47 8.63 -13.88
C ALA A 153 -13.89 8.25 -14.33
N ALA A 154 -14.89 8.47 -13.47
CA ALA A 154 -16.25 8.64 -13.98
C ALA A 154 -16.20 9.75 -15.02
N ALA A 155 -16.80 9.51 -16.19
CA ALA A 155 -16.99 10.56 -17.17
C ALA A 155 -17.67 11.72 -16.44
N GLU A 156 -16.94 12.81 -16.19
CA GLU A 156 -17.56 14.06 -15.83
C GLU A 156 -18.49 14.36 -17.00
N LYS A 157 -19.81 14.27 -16.77
CA LYS A 157 -20.74 14.98 -17.63
C LYS A 157 -20.34 16.44 -17.48
N THR A 158 -19.54 16.93 -18.40
CA THR A 158 -19.36 18.35 -18.62
C THR A 158 -20.74 18.86 -19.01
N ALA A 159 -21.51 19.26 -18.00
CA ALA A 159 -22.67 20.10 -18.15
C ALA A 159 -22.14 21.46 -18.66
N GLY A 160 -21.95 21.51 -19.97
CA GLY A 160 -21.54 22.69 -20.74
C GLY A 160 -22.28 22.73 -22.06
N GLY A 161 -23.52 22.22 -22.07
CA GLY A 161 -24.50 22.49 -23.13
C GLY A 161 -25.41 23.62 -22.68
N LYS A 162 -25.09 24.85 -23.07
CA LYS A 162 -25.97 25.91 -23.60
C LYS A 162 -25.40 27.30 -23.34
N GLY A 163 -25.31 28.08 -24.40
CA GLY A 163 -25.13 29.53 -24.34
C GLY A 163 -24.84 30.12 -25.71
N THR A 164 -25.90 30.20 -26.54
CA THR A 164 -26.07 31.04 -27.75
C THR A 164 -24.98 31.03 -28.82
#